data_AF-T0KP48-F1
#
_entry.id   AF-T0KP48-F1
#
_cell.length_a   1.000
_cell.length_b   1.000
_cell.length_c   1.000
_cell.angle_alpha   90.00
_cell.angle_beta   90.00
_cell.angle_gamma   90.00
#
_symmetry.space_group_name_H-M   'P 1'
#
loop_
_entity.id
_entity.type
_entity.pdbx_description
1 polymer ?
#
loop_
_entity_poly.entity_id
_entity_poly.type
_entity_poly.pdbx_seq_one_letter_code
_entity_poly.pdbx_strand_id
1 'polypeptide(L)'
;MDADDLVSDDAEETGFRQWVLKLRLLTTLDPKLDSAQLATRVKWASKARWAYSEQLETSFGTEDEELPAWLQHIYKLGRYYAATKAMLKLASKQPDVFTAIHVKPVDAPEQVRFTLGNQQDPLLLVLRKITAADPIDLKEKLGQIWFVDDPEKKLRDACRMTLTVHAEMQLLSFYDHHPDLTPRLLFMGTSKKACYLCHEFMSRHPLTIGVSASHQKLYPTWLPAPCSSVVRKKHKALLWEFSRHLEETTARDLETRLGIWRPASKDSTAGPSLTTSWTDSAGSWTQELSLRGLP
;
A
#
# COMPACT_ATOMS: atom_id res chain seq x y z
N MET A 1 40.73 -19.97 -12.80
CA MET A 1 40.86 -18.66 -12.13
C MET A 1 40.91 -17.68 -13.29
N ASP A 2 39.71 -17.37 -13.77
CA ASP A 2 39.50 -16.90 -15.14
C ASP A 2 39.63 -15.38 -15.19
N ALA A 3 40.40 -14.91 -16.18
CA ALA A 3 40.80 -13.52 -16.34
C ALA A 3 39.68 -12.58 -16.84
N ASP A 4 38.44 -13.09 -16.96
CA ASP A 4 37.27 -12.32 -17.41
C ASP A 4 36.54 -11.58 -16.27
N ASP A 5 36.76 -11.96 -15.00
CA ASP A 5 36.11 -11.28 -13.86
C ASP A 5 36.80 -9.95 -13.46
N LEU A 6 38.08 -9.78 -13.81
CA LEU A 6 38.86 -8.61 -13.38
C LEU A 6 38.58 -7.33 -14.19
N VAL A 7 37.98 -7.44 -15.38
CA VAL A 7 37.69 -6.28 -16.25
C VAL A 7 36.31 -5.68 -15.98
N SER A 8 35.39 -6.47 -15.42
CA SER A 8 34.02 -6.03 -15.12
C SER A 8 33.97 -5.11 -13.89
N ASP A 9 34.67 -5.49 -12.82
CA ASP A 9 34.64 -4.78 -11.53
C ASP A 9 35.27 -3.38 -11.63
N ASP A 10 36.40 -3.24 -12.32
CA ASP A 10 37.11 -1.95 -12.46
C ASP A 10 36.29 -0.92 -13.25
N ALA A 11 35.57 -1.37 -14.28
CA ALA A 11 34.70 -0.50 -15.09
C ALA A 11 33.44 -0.08 -14.31
N GLU A 12 32.89 -1.00 -13.51
CA GLU A 12 31.73 -0.76 -12.66
C GLU A 12 32.07 0.17 -11.49
N GLU A 13 33.21 -0.05 -10.83
CA GLU A 13 33.72 0.80 -9.75
C GLU A 13 34.04 2.21 -10.26
N THR A 14 34.68 2.33 -11.43
CA THR A 14 34.92 3.62 -12.08
C THR A 14 33.60 4.32 -12.42
N GLY A 15 32.60 3.56 -12.90
CA GLY A 15 31.26 4.05 -13.18
C GLY A 15 30.54 4.56 -11.92
N PHE A 16 30.66 3.84 -10.80
CA PHE A 16 30.09 4.22 -9.52
C PHE A 16 30.72 5.50 -8.98
N ARG A 17 32.05 5.61 -8.95
CA ARG A 17 32.76 6.81 -8.50
C ARG A 17 32.33 8.06 -9.28
N GLN A 18 32.20 7.94 -10.61
CA GLN A 18 31.70 9.03 -11.47
C GLN A 18 30.22 9.36 -11.21
N TRP A 19 29.42 8.37 -10.83
CA TRP A 19 28.03 8.59 -10.45
C TRP A 19 27.91 9.29 -9.08
N VAL A 20 28.74 8.94 -8.10
CA VAL A 20 28.74 9.56 -6.76
C VAL A 20 28.96 11.07 -6.83
N LEU A 21 29.77 11.56 -7.77
CA LEU A 21 29.95 12.99 -8.00
C LEU A 21 28.64 13.72 -8.36
N LYS A 22 27.67 12.99 -8.93
CA LYS A 22 26.34 13.51 -9.30
C LYS A 22 25.36 13.49 -8.14
N LEU A 23 25.69 12.83 -7.02
CA LEU A 23 24.81 12.69 -5.86
C LEU A 23 24.39 14.05 -5.28
N ARG A 24 25.34 15.00 -5.23
CA ARG A 24 25.08 16.38 -4.80
C ARG A 24 23.98 17.05 -5.62
N LEU A 25 23.91 16.76 -6.92
CA LEU A 25 22.86 17.28 -7.80
C LEU A 25 21.53 16.56 -7.55
N LEU A 26 21.53 15.29 -7.14
CA LEU A 26 20.27 14.61 -6.79
C LEU A 26 19.69 15.11 -5.46
N THR A 27 20.53 15.54 -4.53
CA THR A 27 20.10 16.06 -3.23
C THR A 27 19.73 17.55 -3.24
N THR A 28 20.04 18.28 -4.31
CA THR A 28 19.76 19.73 -4.47
C THR A 28 18.90 20.00 -5.71
N LEU A 29 17.65 19.52 -5.69
CA LEU A 29 16.68 19.77 -6.77
C LEU A 29 16.06 21.17 -6.62
N ASP A 30 16.28 22.04 -7.60
CA ASP A 30 15.60 23.34 -7.70
C ASP A 30 14.19 23.13 -8.29
N PRO A 31 13.11 23.57 -7.62
CA PRO A 31 11.75 23.52 -8.16
C PRO A 31 11.57 24.15 -9.55
N LYS A 32 12.49 25.03 -9.98
CA LYS A 32 12.48 25.71 -11.28
C LYS A 32 13.24 24.97 -12.39
N LEU A 33 13.75 23.76 -12.12
CA LEU A 33 14.42 22.93 -13.13
C LEU A 33 13.54 22.73 -14.36
N ASP A 34 14.13 22.84 -15.55
CA ASP A 34 13.44 22.49 -16.78
C ASP A 34 13.22 20.96 -16.90
N SER A 35 12.33 20.55 -17.80
CA SER A 35 11.96 19.14 -17.97
C SER A 35 13.13 18.26 -18.44
N ALA A 36 14.08 18.79 -19.21
CA ALA A 36 15.21 18.02 -19.73
C ALA A 36 16.27 17.77 -18.64
N GLN A 37 16.53 18.77 -17.82
CA GLN A 37 17.38 18.68 -16.64
C GLN A 37 16.77 17.71 -15.62
N LEU A 38 15.45 17.79 -15.38
CA LEU A 38 14.74 16.85 -14.52
C LEU A 38 14.85 15.42 -15.05
N ALA A 39 14.59 15.19 -16.34
CA ALA A 39 14.70 13.86 -16.96
C ALA A 39 16.10 13.26 -16.80
N THR A 40 17.15 14.09 -16.94
CA THR A 40 18.54 13.69 -16.72
C THR A 40 18.77 13.24 -15.28
N ARG A 41 18.24 13.97 -14.30
CA ARG A 41 18.36 13.60 -12.87
C ARG A 41 17.55 12.34 -12.53
N VAL A 42 16.35 12.17 -13.09
CA VAL A 42 15.55 10.94 -12.94
C VAL A 42 16.31 9.73 -13.52
N LYS A 43 17.00 9.88 -14.65
CA LYS A 43 17.86 8.84 -15.22
C LYS A 43 19.04 8.49 -14.30
N TRP A 44 19.67 9.47 -13.66
CA TRP A 44 20.74 9.19 -12.69
C TRP A 44 20.22 8.50 -11.44
N ALA A 45 19.05 8.90 -10.93
CA ALA A 45 18.39 8.25 -9.81
C ALA A 45 18.02 6.79 -10.12
N SER A 46 17.66 6.49 -11.38
CA SER A 46 17.45 5.13 -11.85
C SER A 46 18.71 4.28 -11.75
N LYS A 47 19.89 4.84 -12.07
CA LYS A 47 21.15 4.10 -11.93
C LYS A 47 21.46 3.80 -10.47
N ALA A 48 21.20 4.75 -9.57
CA ALA A 48 21.33 4.54 -8.12
C ALA A 48 20.63 3.26 -7.65
N ARG A 49 19.38 3.08 -8.09
CA ARG A 49 18.55 1.95 -7.65
C ARG A 49 18.87 0.62 -8.33
N TRP A 50 19.20 0.63 -9.62
CA TRP A 50 19.25 -0.60 -10.42
C TRP A 50 20.65 -1.04 -10.84
N ALA A 51 21.63 -0.14 -10.73
CA ALA A 51 23.02 -0.45 -11.07
C ALA A 51 23.96 -0.31 -9.87
N TYR A 52 23.61 0.53 -8.88
CA TYR A 52 24.51 0.86 -7.78
C TYR A 52 23.92 0.60 -6.39
N SER A 53 22.85 -0.21 -6.30
CA SER A 53 22.12 -0.39 -5.03
C SER A 53 22.96 -1.08 -3.98
N GLU A 54 23.73 -2.11 -4.37
CA GLU A 54 24.57 -2.88 -3.46
C GLU A 54 25.70 -2.01 -2.88
N GLN A 55 26.39 -1.24 -3.72
CA GLN A 55 27.45 -0.34 -3.27
C GLN A 55 26.89 0.77 -2.35
N LEU A 56 25.68 1.28 -2.63
CA LEU A 56 25.01 2.27 -1.81
C LEU A 56 24.53 1.70 -0.47
N GLU A 57 23.99 0.48 -0.47
CA GLU A 57 23.53 -0.20 0.74
C GLU A 57 24.70 -0.59 1.64
N THR A 58 25.82 -1.04 1.08
CA THR A 58 27.05 -1.29 1.84
C THR A 58 27.67 0.00 2.39
N SER A 59 27.58 1.11 1.65
CA SER A 59 28.19 2.39 2.08
C SER A 59 27.35 3.17 3.08
N PHE A 60 26.01 3.01 3.05
CA PHE A 60 25.07 3.85 3.79
C PHE A 60 24.07 3.06 4.64
N GLY A 61 24.01 1.73 4.52
CA GLY A 61 23.23 0.87 5.40
C GLY A 61 23.98 0.66 6.72
N THR A 62 23.24 0.61 7.82
CA THR A 62 23.73 0.13 9.11
C THR A 62 23.10 -1.25 9.37
N GLU A 63 23.78 -2.11 10.14
CA GLU A 63 23.36 -3.51 10.34
C GLU A 63 21.92 -3.67 10.87
N ASP A 64 21.34 -2.62 11.47
CA ASP A 64 20.00 -2.64 12.10
C ASP A 64 19.03 -1.52 11.67
N GLU A 65 19.41 -0.56 10.79
CA GLU A 65 18.50 0.54 10.39
C GLU A 65 18.11 0.54 8.89
N GLU A 66 16.95 1.12 8.62
CA GLU A 66 16.50 1.42 7.27
C GLU A 66 17.45 2.42 6.58
N LEU A 67 17.63 2.29 5.26
CA LEU A 67 18.42 3.23 4.46
C LEU A 67 18.02 4.69 4.75
N PRO A 68 18.98 5.62 4.77
CA PRO A 68 18.70 7.04 5.01
C PRO A 68 17.56 7.56 4.13
N ALA A 69 16.65 8.33 4.71
CA ALA A 69 15.44 8.79 4.03
C ALA A 69 15.74 9.45 2.67
N TRP A 70 16.81 10.25 2.56
CA TRP A 70 17.19 10.90 1.30
C TRP A 70 17.50 9.89 0.18
N LEU A 71 18.10 8.76 0.50
CA LEU A 71 18.42 7.69 -0.45
C LEU A 71 17.13 6.98 -0.92
N GLN A 72 16.19 6.77 0.01
CA GLN A 72 14.86 6.25 -0.34
C GLN A 72 14.12 7.16 -1.34
N HIS A 73 14.26 8.49 -1.22
CA HIS A 73 13.70 9.45 -2.18
C HIS A 73 14.35 9.34 -3.56
N ILE A 74 15.69 9.17 -3.63
CA ILE A 74 16.39 8.94 -4.90
C ILE A 74 15.91 7.63 -5.54
N TYR A 75 15.81 6.55 -4.77
CA TYR A 75 15.28 5.29 -5.26
C TYR A 75 13.85 5.43 -5.79
N LYS A 76 12.99 6.17 -5.09
CA LYS A 76 11.64 6.49 -5.55
C LYS A 76 11.66 7.27 -6.86
N LEU A 77 12.56 8.25 -7.00
CA LEU A 77 12.71 9.02 -8.23
C LEU A 77 13.13 8.12 -9.40
N GLY A 78 14.05 7.19 -9.17
CA GLY A 78 14.49 6.22 -10.17
C GLY A 78 13.38 5.29 -10.69
N ARG A 79 12.37 5.01 -9.86
CA ARG A 79 11.20 4.20 -10.30
C ARG A 79 10.40 4.89 -11.40
N TYR A 80 10.34 6.21 -11.44
CA TYR A 80 9.66 6.93 -12.53
C TYR A 80 10.34 6.74 -13.87
N TYR A 81 11.67 6.64 -13.90
CA TYR A 81 12.41 6.33 -15.13
C TYR A 81 12.08 4.92 -15.64
N ALA A 82 12.06 3.92 -14.75
CA ALA A 82 11.69 2.56 -15.09
C ALA A 82 10.24 2.45 -15.58
N ALA A 83 9.30 3.12 -14.91
CA ALA A 83 7.91 3.21 -15.34
C ALA A 83 7.77 3.88 -16.71
N THR A 84 8.49 4.97 -16.96
CA THR A 84 8.49 5.66 -18.27
C THR A 84 9.01 4.73 -19.37
N LYS A 85 10.10 4.00 -19.13
CA LYS A 85 10.61 2.99 -20.08
C LYS A 85 9.59 1.88 -20.34
N ALA A 86 8.88 1.41 -19.31
CA ALA A 86 7.83 0.41 -19.47
C ALA A 86 6.67 0.94 -20.33
N MET A 87 6.24 2.19 -20.11
CA MET A 87 5.22 2.85 -20.92
C MET A 87 5.65 3.01 -22.39
N LEU A 88 6.88 3.44 -22.65
CA LEU A 88 7.42 3.54 -24.01
C LEU A 88 7.52 2.17 -24.69
N LYS A 89 7.94 1.13 -23.95
CA LYS A 89 7.96 -0.25 -24.45
C LYS A 89 6.56 -0.74 -24.79
N LEU A 90 5.56 -0.43 -23.96
CA LEU A 90 4.17 -0.75 -24.23
C LEU A 90 3.67 -0.01 -25.48
N ALA A 91 3.93 1.30 -25.59
CA ALA A 91 3.57 2.11 -26.75
C ALA A 91 4.15 1.54 -28.06
N SER A 92 5.41 1.10 -28.03
CA SER A 92 6.08 0.53 -29.19
C SER A 92 5.57 -0.88 -29.55
N LYS A 93 5.20 -1.70 -28.56
CA LYS A 93 4.79 -3.09 -28.79
C LYS A 93 3.29 -3.26 -29.04
N GLN A 94 2.47 -2.39 -28.46
CA GLN A 94 1.01 -2.47 -28.44
C GLN A 94 0.44 -1.04 -28.60
N PRO A 95 0.65 -0.38 -29.75
CA PRO A 95 0.26 1.02 -29.96
C PRO A 95 -1.25 1.24 -29.79
N ASP A 96 -2.09 0.29 -30.22
CA ASP A 96 -3.55 0.39 -30.09
C ASP A 96 -4.01 0.40 -28.63
N VAL A 97 -3.37 -0.41 -27.78
CA VAL A 97 -3.65 -0.40 -26.34
C VAL A 97 -3.19 0.91 -25.71
N PHE A 98 -2.00 1.39 -26.10
CA PHE A 98 -1.41 2.60 -25.53
C PHE A 98 -2.19 3.87 -25.90
N THR A 99 -2.60 3.99 -27.16
CA THR A 99 -3.40 5.13 -27.66
C THR A 99 -4.81 5.18 -27.08
N ALA A 100 -5.34 4.04 -26.62
CA ALA A 100 -6.60 3.95 -25.90
C ALA A 100 -6.50 4.32 -24.40
N ILE A 101 -5.30 4.64 -23.88
CA ILE A 101 -5.14 5.08 -22.48
C ILE A 101 -5.72 6.48 -22.31
N HIS A 102 -6.65 6.62 -21.37
CA HIS A 102 -7.23 7.90 -20.99
C HIS A 102 -6.69 8.32 -19.63
N VAL A 103 -6.23 9.57 -19.54
CA VAL A 103 -5.85 10.18 -18.25
C VAL A 103 -6.99 11.04 -17.78
N LYS A 104 -7.54 10.70 -16.62
CA LYS A 104 -8.59 11.49 -15.94
C LYS A 104 -8.08 11.89 -14.56
N PRO A 105 -8.01 13.19 -14.25
CA PRO A 105 -7.77 13.60 -12.87
C PRO A 105 -8.99 13.21 -12.02
N VAL A 106 -8.73 12.69 -10.83
CA VAL A 106 -9.75 12.45 -9.80
C VAL A 106 -9.30 13.24 -8.59
N ASP A 107 -10.10 14.24 -8.21
CA ASP A 107 -9.78 15.08 -7.08
C ASP A 107 -9.99 14.30 -5.78
N ALA A 108 -9.02 14.42 -4.88
CA ALA A 108 -9.13 13.83 -3.56
C ALA A 108 -10.27 14.53 -2.81
N PRO A 109 -11.26 13.77 -2.28
CA PRO A 109 -12.31 14.34 -1.47
C PRO A 109 -11.76 15.00 -0.20
N GLU A 110 -12.52 15.96 0.33
CA GLU A 110 -12.18 16.59 1.60
C GLU A 110 -12.11 15.56 2.73
N GLN A 111 -11.12 15.74 3.60
CA GLN A 111 -10.99 14.93 4.80
C GLN A 111 -12.06 15.32 5.82
N VAL A 112 -12.57 14.32 6.54
CA VAL A 112 -13.68 14.52 7.48
C VAL A 112 -13.19 14.30 8.90
N ARG A 113 -13.36 15.30 9.77
CA ARG A 113 -13.06 15.13 11.20
C ARG A 113 -14.10 14.22 11.84
N PHE A 114 -13.65 13.19 12.54
CA PHE A 114 -14.48 12.25 13.27
C PHE A 114 -14.20 12.33 14.77
N THR A 115 -15.27 12.29 15.56
CA THR A 115 -15.24 12.16 17.02
C THR A 115 -16.50 11.43 17.48
N LEU A 116 -16.44 10.72 18.60
CA LEU A 116 -17.61 10.13 19.25
C LEU A 116 -18.49 11.16 20.00
N GLY A 117 -18.13 12.45 19.96
CA GLY A 117 -18.83 13.52 20.66
C GLY A 117 -19.04 13.21 22.15
N ASN A 118 -20.25 13.50 22.63
CA ASN A 118 -20.67 13.32 24.02
C ASN A 118 -21.37 11.97 24.28
N GLN A 119 -21.17 10.98 23.40
CA GLN A 119 -21.75 9.65 23.60
C GLN A 119 -21.26 9.04 24.92
N GLN A 120 -22.21 8.58 25.75
CA GLN A 120 -21.91 7.88 27.00
C GLN A 120 -21.51 6.43 26.70
N ASP A 121 -20.42 5.99 27.32
CA ASP A 121 -19.89 4.61 27.25
C ASP A 121 -19.91 3.97 25.84
N PRO A 122 -19.29 4.59 24.83
CA PRO A 122 -19.33 4.11 23.46
C PRO A 122 -18.72 2.71 23.29
N LEU A 123 -17.69 2.35 24.04
CA LEU A 123 -17.11 1.00 23.98
C LEU A 123 -18.13 -0.02 24.49
N LEU A 124 -18.74 0.23 25.65
CA LEU A 124 -19.75 -0.66 26.22
C LEU A 124 -20.94 -0.84 25.28
N LEU A 125 -21.40 0.23 24.62
CA LEU A 125 -22.48 0.18 23.62
C LEU A 125 -22.10 -0.70 22.42
N VAL A 126 -20.86 -0.57 21.92
CA VAL A 126 -20.39 -1.39 20.79
C VAL A 126 -20.25 -2.86 21.21
N LEU A 127 -19.66 -3.15 22.37
CA LEU A 127 -19.52 -4.51 22.89
C LEU A 127 -20.89 -5.20 23.02
N ARG A 128 -21.89 -4.51 23.60
CA ARG A 128 -23.27 -5.00 23.68
C ARG A 128 -23.88 -5.33 22.32
N LYS A 129 -23.51 -4.58 21.28
CA LYS A 129 -24.07 -4.75 19.94
C LYS A 129 -23.44 -5.96 19.22
N ILE A 130 -22.12 -6.13 19.34
CA ILE A 130 -21.37 -7.05 18.47
C ILE A 130 -21.10 -8.41 19.10
N THR A 131 -21.06 -8.52 20.44
CA THR A 131 -20.77 -9.78 21.14
C THR A 131 -21.95 -10.28 21.96
N ALA A 132 -22.07 -11.59 22.13
CA ALA A 132 -23.03 -12.20 23.05
C ALA A 132 -22.49 -12.32 24.49
N ALA A 133 -21.19 -12.17 24.69
CA ALA A 133 -20.54 -12.20 26.00
C ALA A 133 -20.88 -10.96 26.85
N ASP A 134 -20.63 -11.05 28.16
CA ASP A 134 -20.88 -9.92 29.06
C ASP A 134 -20.00 -8.71 28.67
N PRO A 135 -20.61 -7.58 28.25
CA PRO A 135 -19.88 -6.39 27.83
C PRO A 135 -19.07 -5.74 28.96
N ILE A 136 -19.45 -5.92 30.24
CA ILE A 136 -18.71 -5.38 31.38
C ILE A 136 -17.40 -6.16 31.55
N ASP A 137 -17.49 -7.49 31.62
CA ASP A 137 -16.32 -8.38 31.70
C ASP A 137 -15.37 -8.17 30.50
N LEU A 138 -15.90 -8.03 29.28
CA LEU A 138 -15.09 -7.78 28.10
C LEU A 138 -14.36 -6.43 28.18
N LYS A 139 -15.04 -5.38 28.66
CA LYS A 139 -14.41 -4.06 28.86
C LYS A 139 -13.27 -4.15 29.88
N GLU A 140 -13.44 -4.86 30.98
CA GLU A 140 -12.38 -5.05 31.98
C GLU A 140 -11.19 -5.82 31.41
N LYS A 141 -11.43 -6.92 30.70
CA LYS A 141 -10.37 -7.69 30.02
C LYS A 141 -9.61 -6.85 28.99
N LEU A 142 -10.32 -6.01 28.23
CA LEU A 142 -9.70 -5.06 27.31
C LEU A 142 -8.80 -4.06 28.05
N GLY A 143 -9.21 -3.57 29.22
CA GLY A 143 -8.36 -2.71 30.07
C GLY A 143 -7.07 -3.38 30.49
N GLN A 144 -7.14 -4.65 30.90
CA GLN A 144 -5.96 -5.45 31.25
C GLN A 144 -5.01 -5.62 30.04
N ILE A 145 -5.54 -5.99 28.87
CA ILE A 145 -4.73 -6.24 27.67
C ILE A 145 -4.13 -4.95 27.09
N TRP A 146 -4.89 -3.85 27.13
CA TRP A 146 -4.45 -2.56 26.66
C TRP A 146 -3.58 -1.80 27.66
N PHE A 147 -3.40 -2.36 28.87
CA PHE A 147 -2.72 -1.76 30.01
C PHE A 147 -3.24 -0.34 30.32
N VAL A 148 -4.55 -0.20 30.44
CA VAL A 148 -5.22 1.07 30.79
C VAL A 148 -6.31 0.88 31.83
N ASP A 149 -6.44 1.85 32.74
CA ASP A 149 -7.50 1.87 33.76
C ASP A 149 -8.86 2.25 33.16
N ASP A 150 -8.86 3.05 32.09
CA ASP A 150 -10.07 3.52 31.42
C ASP A 150 -10.07 3.17 29.92
N PRO A 151 -10.62 1.99 29.55
CA PRO A 151 -10.80 1.56 28.17
C PRO A 151 -11.71 2.48 27.34
N GLU A 152 -12.70 3.13 27.97
CA GLU A 152 -13.63 4.04 27.28
C GLU A 152 -12.90 5.29 26.81
N LYS A 153 -12.08 5.87 27.68
CA LYS A 153 -11.23 7.01 27.31
C LYS A 153 -10.25 6.62 26.21
N LYS A 154 -9.61 5.45 26.30
CA LYS A 154 -8.70 4.95 25.25
C LYS A 154 -9.40 4.86 23.89
N LEU A 155 -10.60 4.28 23.83
CA LEU A 155 -11.38 4.23 22.59
C LEU A 155 -11.76 5.63 22.10
N ARG A 156 -12.19 6.51 23.00
CA ARG A 156 -12.60 7.89 22.66
C ARG A 156 -11.45 8.67 22.05
N ASP A 157 -10.27 8.58 22.65
CA ASP A 157 -9.08 9.25 22.14
C ASP A 157 -8.62 8.64 20.81
N ALA A 158 -8.68 7.32 20.66
CA ALA A 158 -8.42 6.65 19.39
C ALA A 158 -9.40 7.09 18.29
N CYS A 159 -10.65 7.41 18.64
CA CYS A 159 -11.68 7.89 17.70
C CYS A 159 -11.59 9.39 17.38
N ARG A 160 -10.66 10.16 17.97
CA ARG A 160 -10.39 11.55 17.58
C ARG A 160 -9.45 11.55 16.38
N MET A 161 -10.01 11.42 15.19
CA MET A 161 -9.19 11.28 13.98
C MET A 161 -9.75 12.04 12.79
N THR A 162 -8.89 12.20 11.78
CA THR A 162 -9.26 12.77 10.50
C THR A 162 -9.41 11.63 9.49
N LEU A 163 -10.64 11.39 9.07
CA LEU A 163 -10.98 10.37 8.10
C LEU A 163 -10.57 10.81 6.69
N THR A 164 -10.08 9.86 5.91
CA THR A 164 -9.55 10.07 4.57
C THR A 164 -10.05 8.99 3.63
N VAL A 165 -10.46 9.39 2.43
CA VAL A 165 -10.81 8.46 1.36
C VAL A 165 -9.53 8.01 0.68
N HIS A 166 -9.25 6.71 0.72
CA HIS A 166 -8.09 6.13 0.05
C HIS A 166 -8.25 6.16 -1.48
N ALA A 167 -7.14 6.18 -2.22
CA ALA A 167 -7.14 6.28 -3.67
C ALA A 167 -7.94 5.17 -4.36
N GLU A 168 -7.92 3.95 -3.82
CA GLU A 168 -8.69 2.82 -4.34
C GLU A 168 -10.20 3.09 -4.30
N MET A 169 -10.65 3.71 -3.21
CA MET A 169 -12.06 4.08 -3.04
C MET A 169 -12.46 5.25 -3.95
N GLN A 170 -11.55 6.20 -4.19
CA GLN A 170 -11.77 7.30 -5.14
C GLN A 170 -11.93 6.76 -6.56
N LEU A 171 -11.06 5.84 -6.99
CA LEU A 171 -11.12 5.21 -8.31
C LEU A 171 -12.37 4.33 -8.47
N LEU A 172 -12.74 3.56 -7.44
CA LEU A 172 -13.97 2.77 -7.47
C LEU A 172 -15.21 3.66 -7.64
N SER A 173 -15.31 4.72 -6.84
CA SER A 173 -16.40 5.70 -6.94
C SER A 173 -16.42 6.39 -8.30
N PHE A 174 -15.26 6.69 -8.90
CA PHE A 174 -15.20 7.26 -10.23
C PHE A 174 -15.92 6.38 -11.26
N TYR A 175 -15.66 5.06 -11.26
CA TYR A 175 -16.33 4.14 -12.19
C TYR A 175 -17.81 3.91 -11.87
N ASP A 176 -18.21 4.01 -10.60
CA ASP A 176 -19.64 3.98 -10.25
C ASP A 176 -20.42 5.16 -10.83
N HIS A 177 -19.76 6.31 -10.99
CA HIS A 177 -20.37 7.51 -11.62
C HIS A 177 -20.23 7.53 -13.14
N HIS A 178 -19.30 6.76 -13.69
CA HIS A 178 -18.98 6.73 -15.12
C HIS A 178 -18.93 5.29 -15.63
N PRO A 179 -20.06 4.56 -15.61
CA PRO A 179 -20.10 3.16 -16.02
C PRO A 179 -19.66 2.95 -17.47
N ASP A 180 -19.83 3.96 -18.33
CA ASP A 180 -19.37 4.00 -19.72
C ASP A 180 -17.83 4.01 -19.86
N LEU A 181 -17.12 4.45 -18.82
CA LEU A 181 -15.66 4.48 -18.76
C LEU A 181 -15.05 3.23 -18.10
N THR A 182 -15.88 2.27 -17.69
CA THR A 182 -15.42 1.05 -17.02
C THR A 182 -14.42 0.29 -17.92
N PRO A 183 -13.20 -0.01 -17.45
CA PRO A 183 -12.20 -0.68 -18.27
C PRO A 183 -12.60 -2.14 -18.53
N ARG A 184 -12.22 -2.64 -19.71
CA ARG A 184 -12.41 -4.07 -20.06
C ARG A 184 -11.64 -5.00 -19.12
N LEU A 185 -10.43 -4.58 -18.72
CA LEU A 185 -9.64 -5.27 -17.71
C LEU A 185 -9.92 -4.61 -16.35
N LEU A 186 -10.67 -5.30 -15.51
CA LEU A 186 -11.08 -4.83 -14.18
C LEU A 186 -9.94 -5.04 -13.18
N PHE A 187 -8.87 -4.28 -13.35
CA PHE A 187 -7.67 -4.36 -12.54
C PHE A 187 -7.16 -2.97 -12.15
N MET A 188 -6.87 -2.78 -10.86
CA MET A 188 -6.35 -1.54 -10.31
C MET A 188 -4.86 -1.67 -9.97
N GLY A 189 -4.03 -0.97 -10.74
CA GLY A 189 -2.61 -0.82 -10.47
C GLY A 189 -2.33 0.41 -9.61
N THR A 190 -2.06 0.20 -8.32
CA THR A 190 -1.69 1.26 -7.36
C THR A 190 -0.22 1.21 -7.00
N SER A 191 0.34 2.36 -6.59
CA SER A 191 1.74 2.47 -6.14
C SER A 191 2.00 1.84 -4.76
N LYS A 192 0.93 1.50 -4.04
CA LYS A 192 0.92 0.77 -2.77
C LYS A 192 -0.07 -0.39 -2.87
N LYS A 193 0.17 -1.47 -2.11
CA LYS A 193 -0.81 -2.55 -1.94
C LYS A 193 -2.10 -1.98 -1.34
N ALA A 194 -3.24 -2.58 -1.63
CA ALA A 194 -4.50 -2.19 -1.02
C ALA A 194 -4.46 -2.42 0.49
N CYS A 195 -5.13 -1.55 1.26
CA CYS A 195 -5.36 -1.84 2.67
C CYS A 195 -6.45 -2.89 2.86
N TYR A 196 -6.53 -3.45 4.07
CA TYR A 196 -7.54 -4.45 4.41
C TYR A 196 -8.95 -3.94 4.08
N LEU A 197 -9.30 -2.73 4.52
CA LEU A 197 -10.65 -2.17 4.31
C LEU A 197 -10.97 -1.89 2.83
N CYS A 198 -10.02 -1.35 2.06
CA CYS A 198 -10.19 -1.18 0.62
C CYS A 198 -10.41 -2.53 -0.08
N HIS A 199 -9.58 -3.53 0.24
CA HIS A 199 -9.65 -4.86 -0.35
C HIS A 199 -10.98 -5.57 -0.04
N GLU A 200 -11.39 -5.57 1.22
CA GLU A 200 -12.66 -6.18 1.65
C GLU A 200 -13.87 -5.47 1.03
N PHE A 201 -13.85 -4.14 0.93
CA PHE A 201 -14.94 -3.42 0.26
C PHE A 201 -15.00 -3.73 -1.24
N MET A 202 -13.86 -3.66 -1.95
CA MET A 202 -13.79 -3.91 -3.39
C MET A 202 -14.18 -5.35 -3.77
N SER A 203 -13.80 -6.34 -2.97
CA SER A 203 -14.15 -7.75 -3.23
C SER A 203 -15.65 -8.03 -3.14
N ARG A 204 -16.41 -7.22 -2.41
CA ARG A 204 -17.88 -7.27 -2.33
C ARG A 204 -18.56 -6.35 -3.34
N HIS A 205 -17.81 -5.51 -4.03
CA HIS A 205 -18.36 -4.56 -4.98
C HIS A 205 -18.77 -5.25 -6.29
N PRO A 206 -19.92 -4.91 -6.91
CA PRO A 206 -20.38 -5.55 -8.15
C PRO A 206 -19.42 -5.44 -9.34
N LEU A 207 -18.57 -4.40 -9.37
CA LEU A 207 -17.54 -4.26 -10.40
C LEU A 207 -16.40 -5.28 -10.26
N THR A 208 -16.21 -5.90 -9.09
CA THR A 208 -15.18 -6.94 -8.86
C THR A 208 -13.78 -6.56 -9.34
N ILE A 209 -13.40 -5.28 -9.19
CA ILE A 209 -12.09 -4.79 -9.63
C ILE A 209 -10.99 -5.44 -8.79
N GLY A 210 -10.10 -6.17 -9.46
CA GLY A 210 -8.95 -6.81 -8.83
C GLY A 210 -7.88 -5.80 -8.42
N VAL A 211 -7.13 -6.11 -7.37
CA VAL A 211 -5.91 -5.40 -6.95
C VAL A 211 -4.73 -6.35 -6.98
N SER A 212 -3.52 -5.82 -7.14
CA SER A 212 -2.29 -6.62 -7.18
C SER A 212 -2.07 -7.43 -5.90
N ALA A 213 -2.28 -6.80 -4.75
CA ALA A 213 -2.14 -7.41 -3.43
C ALA A 213 -2.80 -6.52 -2.38
N SER A 214 -3.07 -7.12 -1.21
CA SER A 214 -3.42 -6.40 0.01
C SER A 214 -2.30 -6.57 1.05
N HIS A 215 -1.95 -5.48 1.76
CA HIS A 215 -0.98 -5.55 2.87
C HIS A 215 -1.65 -5.87 4.22
N GLN A 216 -2.96 -6.15 4.24
CA GLN A 216 -3.71 -6.61 5.43
C GLN A 216 -3.70 -5.68 6.66
N LYS A 217 -3.21 -4.43 6.51
CA LYS A 217 -3.23 -3.43 7.59
C LYS A 217 -4.55 -2.70 7.58
N LEU A 218 -5.11 -2.55 8.77
CA LEU A 218 -6.32 -1.80 9.03
C LEU A 218 -5.95 -0.33 9.27
N TYR A 219 -6.57 0.58 8.53
CA TYR A 219 -6.41 2.01 8.74
C TYR A 219 -7.71 2.55 9.37
N PRO A 220 -7.71 2.90 10.67
CA PRO A 220 -8.90 3.42 11.34
C PRO A 220 -9.43 4.72 10.71
N THR A 221 -8.56 5.49 10.07
CA THR A 221 -8.88 6.74 9.38
C THR A 221 -9.59 6.53 8.03
N TRP A 222 -9.95 5.30 7.67
CA TRP A 222 -10.59 5.01 6.39
C TRP A 222 -12.05 5.50 6.35
N LEU A 223 -12.48 5.99 5.19
CA LEU A 223 -13.86 6.39 4.90
C LEU A 223 -14.24 5.93 3.49
N PRO A 224 -15.50 5.51 3.25
CA PRO A 224 -15.97 5.28 1.88
C PRO A 224 -15.95 6.58 1.06
N ALA A 225 -15.78 6.46 -0.24
CA ALA A 225 -15.78 7.62 -1.12
C ALA A 225 -17.16 8.31 -1.14
N PRO A 226 -17.21 9.66 -1.14
CA PRO A 226 -18.43 10.39 -1.42
C PRO A 226 -19.01 9.98 -2.76
N CYS A 227 -20.34 9.93 -2.81
CA CYS A 227 -21.06 9.54 -4.00
C CYS A 227 -22.40 10.26 -4.11
N SER A 228 -22.86 10.36 -5.36
CA SER A 228 -24.18 10.88 -5.74
C SER A 228 -25.30 10.07 -5.07
N SER A 229 -26.51 10.65 -5.00
CA SER A 229 -27.66 10.00 -4.37
C SER A 229 -28.02 8.65 -5.01
N VAL A 230 -27.79 8.49 -6.31
CA VAL A 230 -28.07 7.26 -7.07
C VAL A 230 -27.08 6.16 -6.67
N VAL A 231 -25.78 6.46 -6.70
CA VAL A 231 -24.72 5.50 -6.29
C VAL A 231 -24.83 5.17 -4.81
N ARG A 232 -25.18 6.16 -3.97
CA ARG A 232 -25.34 6.00 -2.52
C ARG A 232 -26.35 4.92 -2.15
N LYS A 233 -27.44 4.77 -2.90
CA LYS A 233 -28.43 3.71 -2.63
C LYS A 233 -27.80 2.32 -2.77
N LYS A 234 -26.97 2.10 -3.80
CA LYS A 234 -26.23 0.85 -4.00
C LYS A 234 -25.16 0.66 -2.94
N HIS A 235 -24.36 1.70 -2.69
CA HIS A 235 -23.31 1.68 -1.67
C HIS A 235 -23.86 1.45 -0.27
N LYS A 236 -25.07 1.90 0.05
CA LYS A 236 -25.68 1.68 1.37
C LYS A 236 -25.81 0.18 1.70
N ALA A 237 -26.25 -0.63 0.73
CA ALA A 237 -26.37 -2.07 0.93
C ALA A 237 -24.99 -2.72 1.13
N LEU A 238 -24.01 -2.34 0.28
CA LEU A 238 -22.64 -2.82 0.37
C LEU A 238 -21.96 -2.45 1.68
N LEU A 239 -22.12 -1.20 2.12
CA LEU A 239 -21.60 -0.71 3.40
C LEU A 239 -22.23 -1.44 4.57
N TRP A 240 -23.53 -1.74 4.50
CA TRP A 240 -24.19 -2.49 5.55
C TRP A 240 -23.66 -3.92 5.65
N GLU A 241 -23.51 -4.62 4.52
CA GLU A 241 -22.90 -5.95 4.49
C GLU A 241 -21.44 -5.93 4.95
N PHE A 242 -20.68 -4.93 4.50
CA PHE A 242 -19.29 -4.73 4.90
C PHE A 242 -19.17 -4.48 6.41
N SER A 243 -19.99 -3.58 6.97
CA SER A 243 -20.04 -3.34 8.41
C SER A 243 -20.40 -4.60 9.19
N ARG A 244 -21.40 -5.35 8.74
CA ARG A 244 -21.76 -6.64 9.37
C ARG A 244 -20.59 -7.62 9.37
N HIS A 245 -19.87 -7.75 8.25
CA HIS A 245 -18.70 -8.61 8.17
C HIS A 245 -17.57 -8.20 9.15
N LEU A 246 -17.32 -6.89 9.26
CA LEU A 246 -16.35 -6.35 10.21
C LEU A 246 -16.78 -6.58 11.66
N GLU A 247 -18.07 -6.40 11.97
CA GLU A 247 -18.63 -6.65 13.30
C GLU A 247 -18.52 -8.14 13.66
N GLU A 248 -18.91 -9.06 12.78
CA GLU A 248 -18.80 -10.51 12.98
C GLU A 248 -17.34 -10.96 13.16
N THR A 249 -16.41 -10.37 12.39
CA THR A 249 -14.97 -10.68 12.52
C THR A 249 -14.40 -10.13 13.81
N THR A 250 -14.79 -8.93 14.21
CA THR A 250 -14.38 -8.31 15.48
C THR A 250 -14.92 -9.10 16.66
N ALA A 251 -16.19 -9.51 16.63
CA ALA A 251 -16.81 -10.32 17.67
C ALA A 251 -16.06 -11.65 17.87
N ARG A 252 -15.79 -12.38 16.78
CA ARG A 252 -15.00 -13.61 16.83
C ARG A 252 -13.61 -13.38 17.42
N ASP A 253 -12.93 -12.31 17.02
CA ASP A 253 -11.59 -11.98 17.56
C ASP A 253 -11.65 -11.64 19.06
N LEU A 254 -12.68 -10.91 19.50
CA LEU A 254 -12.90 -10.60 20.92
C LEU A 254 -13.19 -11.86 21.75
N GLU A 255 -13.90 -12.84 21.20
CA GLU A 255 -14.27 -14.06 21.92
C GLU A 255 -13.14 -15.11 21.92
N THR A 256 -12.39 -15.22 20.83
CA THR A 256 -11.45 -16.35 20.63
C THR A 256 -9.97 -15.97 20.72
N ARG A 257 -9.64 -14.69 20.59
CA ARG A 257 -8.25 -14.23 20.36
C ARG A 257 -7.87 -13.01 21.19
N LEU A 258 -8.67 -12.67 22.19
CA LEU A 258 -8.36 -11.58 23.13
C LEU A 258 -7.00 -11.85 23.79
N GLY A 259 -6.05 -10.92 23.65
CA GLY A 259 -4.71 -11.03 24.23
C GLY A 259 -3.66 -11.72 23.35
N ILE A 260 -4.06 -12.26 22.19
CA ILE A 260 -3.09 -12.78 21.20
C ILE A 260 -2.53 -11.61 20.40
N TRP A 261 -1.25 -11.31 20.63
CA TRP A 261 -0.54 -10.28 19.88
C TRP A 261 -0.38 -10.72 18.42
N ARG A 262 -0.87 -9.90 17.48
CA ARG A 262 -0.53 -10.09 16.07
C ARG A 262 0.86 -9.50 15.85
N PRO A 263 1.77 -10.20 15.13
CA PRO A 263 3.01 -9.59 14.68
C PRO A 263 2.68 -8.27 13.98
N ALA A 264 3.39 -7.20 14.34
CA ALA A 264 3.31 -5.96 13.60
C ALA A 264 3.64 -6.28 12.13
N SER A 265 2.70 -6.02 11.23
CA SER A 265 2.99 -6.14 9.79
C SER A 265 4.04 -5.07 9.49
N LYS A 266 5.31 -5.48 9.37
CA LYS A 266 6.38 -4.59 8.90
C LYS A 266 5.90 -4.00 7.57
N ASP A 267 5.83 -2.68 7.50
CA ASP A 267 5.42 -1.97 6.29
C ASP A 267 6.30 -2.48 5.14
N SER A 268 5.72 -3.15 4.15
CA SER A 268 6.44 -3.34 2.90
C SER A 268 6.45 -1.99 2.21
N THR A 269 7.56 -1.27 2.37
CA THR A 269 8.00 -0.11 1.60
C THR A 269 7.86 -0.45 0.12
N ALA A 270 6.71 -0.12 -0.45
CA ALA A 270 6.35 -0.36 -1.85
C ALA A 270 6.90 -1.69 -2.40
N GLY A 271 6.26 -2.79 -2.00
CA GLY A 271 6.42 -4.08 -2.66
C GLY A 271 6.23 -3.94 -4.18
N PRO A 272 6.86 -4.82 -4.98
CA PRO A 272 7.04 -4.61 -6.40
C PRO A 272 5.70 -4.27 -7.05
N SER A 273 5.63 -3.11 -7.71
CA SER A 273 4.60 -2.89 -8.73
C SER A 273 4.66 -4.09 -9.67
N LEU A 274 3.51 -4.62 -10.09
CA LEU A 274 3.38 -5.77 -11.00
C LEU A 274 3.97 -5.55 -12.40
N THR A 275 4.94 -4.66 -12.55
CA THR A 275 6.01 -4.83 -13.53
C THR A 275 7.04 -5.82 -12.98
N THR A 276 6.64 -7.06 -12.71
CA THR A 276 7.60 -8.17 -12.74
C THR A 276 8.00 -8.32 -14.19
N SER A 277 9.01 -7.56 -14.62
CA SER A 277 9.89 -8.03 -15.67
C SER A 277 10.43 -9.36 -15.19
N TRP A 278 9.92 -10.41 -15.84
CA TRP A 278 10.63 -11.66 -16.11
C TRP A 278 12.14 -11.40 -16.11
N THR A 279 12.78 -11.77 -15.01
CA THR A 279 14.21 -12.04 -14.94
C THR A 279 14.30 -13.42 -14.34
N ASP A 280 14.62 -14.38 -15.21
CA ASP A 280 15.02 -15.71 -14.82
C ASP A 280 16.09 -15.61 -13.74
N SER A 281 15.82 -16.25 -12.62
CA SER A 281 16.86 -16.77 -11.75
C SER A 281 16.36 -18.13 -11.31
N ALA A 282 16.75 -19.11 -12.12
CA ALA A 282 16.82 -20.48 -11.68
C ALA A 282 17.61 -20.51 -10.37
N GLY A 283 17.00 -21.01 -9.29
CA GLY A 283 17.63 -20.95 -7.98
C GLY A 283 16.72 -21.37 -6.85
N SER A 284 16.42 -22.66 -6.80
CA SER A 284 16.22 -23.45 -5.57
C SER A 284 15.18 -22.95 -4.56
N TRP A 285 13.92 -23.36 -4.74
CA TRP A 285 13.05 -23.85 -3.64
C TRP A 285 12.04 -24.84 -4.20
N THR A 286 12.53 -25.96 -4.74
CA THR A 286 11.70 -27.16 -4.88
C THR A 286 11.72 -27.92 -3.56
N GLN A 287 10.57 -27.87 -2.90
CA GLN A 287 9.91 -29.06 -2.36
C GLN A 287 10.39 -29.60 -1.01
N GLU A 288 10.07 -28.85 0.05
CA GLU A 288 9.75 -29.45 1.35
C GLU A 288 8.24 -29.74 1.41
N LEU A 289 7.81 -30.69 0.56
CA LEU A 289 6.48 -31.30 0.61
C LEU A 289 6.65 -32.79 0.31
N SER A 290 7.03 -33.54 1.34
CA SER A 290 6.87 -35.00 1.35
C SER A 290 5.83 -35.36 2.41
N LEU A 291 4.58 -35.35 1.95
CA LEU A 291 3.54 -36.35 2.20
C LEU A 291 3.54 -37.03 3.58
N ARG A 292 2.68 -36.54 4.48
CA ARG A 292 1.93 -37.42 5.39
C ARG A 292 0.70 -37.92 4.65
N GLY A 293 0.57 -39.23 4.47
CA GLY A 293 -0.66 -39.87 4.00
C GLY A 293 -0.56 -41.37 3.69
N LEU A 294 -0.67 -42.20 4.73
CA LEU A 294 -1.37 -43.51 4.82
C LEU A 294 -0.76 -44.73 4.08
N PRO A 295 -1.01 -45.97 4.54
CA PRO A 295 -1.98 -46.43 5.55
C PRO A 295 -1.44 -46.55 6.98
#